data_AF-X1MLL1-F1
#
_entry.id   AF-X1MLL1-F1
#
_cell.length_a   1.000
_cell.length_b   1.000
_cell.length_c   1.000
_cell.angle_alpha   90.00
_cell.angle_beta   90.00
_cell.angle_gamma   90.00
#
_symmetry.space_group_name_H-M   'P 1'
#
loop_
_entity.id
_entity.type
_entity.pdbx_description
1 polymer ?
#
loop_
_entity_poly.entity_id
_entity_poly.type
_entity_poly.pdbx_seq_one_letter_code
_entity_poly.pdbx_strand_id
1 'polypeptide(L)'
;MVQIDINPMMIAKNHPVEIGLWGNSSEILPQLVKSVREKKNEDYRTEIAKLKKEWMDLLSREADPSRIPVRPQYIIKVLNEKIDSNAV
;
A
#
# COMPACT_ATOMS: atom_id res chain seq x y z
N MET A 1 -5.51 11.40 14.10
CA MET A 1 -5.27 11.11 12.66
C MET A 1 -4.35 12.19 12.10
N VAL A 2 -3.28 11.83 11.39
CA VAL A 2 -2.36 12.79 10.75
C VAL A 2 -2.55 12.72 9.23
N GLN A 3 -2.69 13.87 8.57
CA GLN A 3 -2.83 13.95 7.11
C GLN A 3 -1.73 14.85 6.53
N ILE A 4 -1.11 14.42 5.44
CA ILE A 4 -0.21 15.24 4.62
C ILE A 4 -0.91 15.47 3.29
N ASP A 5 -1.03 16.72 2.86
CA ASP A 5 -1.61 17.03 1.55
C ASP A 5 -0.92 18.24 0.92
N ILE A 6 -0.72 18.20 -0.40
CA ILE A 6 -0.14 19.32 -1.17
C ILE A 6 -1.18 20.42 -1.40
N ASN A 7 -2.46 20.06 -1.46
CA ASN A 7 -3.56 20.99 -1.60
C ASN A 7 -4.18 21.24 -0.21
N PRO A 8 -4.09 22.47 0.33
CA PRO A 8 -4.60 22.76 1.67
C PRO A 8 -6.12 22.58 1.77
N MET A 9 -6.86 22.69 0.65
CA MET A 9 -8.31 22.47 0.61
C MET A 9 -8.72 21.00 0.81
N MET A 10 -7.78 20.07 0.76
CA MET A 10 -8.03 18.64 0.94
C MET A 10 -7.81 18.18 2.39
N ILE A 11 -7.16 18.99 3.23
CA ILE A 11 -6.97 18.68 4.65
C ILE A 11 -8.33 18.64 5.34
N ALA A 12 -8.58 17.54 6.06
CA ALA A 12 -9.83 17.30 6.80
C ALA A 12 -11.12 17.32 5.95
N LYS A 13 -11.02 17.24 4.62
CA LYS A 13 -12.17 17.32 3.72
C LYS A 13 -13.15 16.14 3.90
N ASN A 14 -12.62 14.93 4.05
CA ASN A 14 -13.43 13.71 4.11
C ASN A 14 -13.58 13.15 5.54
N HIS A 15 -12.60 13.41 6.41
CA HIS A 15 -12.58 12.91 7.80
C HIS A 15 -11.88 13.91 8.73
N PRO A 16 -12.29 14.03 9.99
CA PRO A 16 -11.63 14.90 10.96
C PRO A 16 -10.15 14.55 11.14
N VAL A 17 -9.28 15.57 11.06
CA VAL A 17 -7.83 15.45 11.21
C VAL A 17 -7.40 16.11 12.51
N GLU A 18 -6.49 15.47 13.23
CA GLU A 18 -5.88 16.00 14.45
C GLU A 18 -4.68 16.90 14.13
N ILE A 19 -3.88 16.50 13.14
CA ILE A 19 -2.73 17.26 12.64
C ILE A 19 -2.73 17.23 11.11
N GLY A 20 -2.95 18.39 10.48
CA GLY A 20 -2.83 18.57 9.04
C GLY A 20 -1.47 19.19 8.69
N LEU A 21 -0.71 18.52 7.82
CA LEU A 21 0.57 18.97 7.31
C LEU A 21 0.41 19.37 5.85
N TRP A 22 0.57 20.66 5.57
CA TRP A 22 0.47 21.17 4.20
C TRP A 22 1.83 21.18 3.51
N GLY A 23 1.92 20.49 2.37
CA GLY A 23 3.10 20.50 1.50
C GLY A 23 3.32 19.17 0.78
N ASN A 24 4.44 19.08 0.07
CA ASN A 24 4.81 17.86 -0.66
C ASN A 24 5.23 16.75 0.32
N SER A 25 4.63 15.56 0.19
CA SER A 25 4.96 14.40 1.02
C SER A 25 6.41 13.96 0.85
N SER A 26 7.03 14.18 -0.33
CA SER A 26 8.45 13.88 -0.55
C SER A 26 9.38 14.72 0.32
N GLU A 27 8.97 15.94 0.69
CA GLU A 27 9.75 16.86 1.51
C GLU A 27 9.43 16.70 3.01
N ILE A 28 8.17 16.43 3.34
CA ILE A 28 7.68 16.34 4.71
C ILE A 28 8.04 14.99 5.35
N LEU A 29 7.87 13.86 4.64
CA LEU A 29 8.13 12.53 5.21
C LEU A 29 9.57 12.37 5.72
N PRO A 30 10.63 12.80 4.99
CA PRO A 30 12.00 12.71 5.51
C PRO A 30 12.24 13.53 6.78
N GLN A 31 11.54 14.66 6.94
CA GLN A 31 11.62 15.47 8.16
C GLN A 31 10.96 14.75 9.33
N LEU A 32 9.76 14.19 9.11
CA LEU A 32 9.05 13.40 10.13
C LEU A 32 9.86 12.18 10.56
N VAL A 33 10.48 11.46 9.62
CA VAL A 33 11.32 10.29 9.92
C VAL A 33 12.47 10.65 10.88
N LYS A 34 13.07 11.84 10.75
CA LYS A 34 14.12 12.33 11.66
C LYS A 34 13.59 12.72 13.04
N SER A 35 12.31 13.06 13.15
CA SER A 35 11.68 13.52 14.40
C SER A 35 11.04 12.40 15.22
N VAL A 36 10.84 11.21 14.64
CA VAL A 36 10.28 10.06 15.35
C VAL A 36 11.37 9.13 15.88
N ARG A 37 11.00 8.29 16.85
CA ARG A 37 11.85 7.22 17.37
C ARG A 37 11.31 5.89 16.89
N GLU A 38 12.19 4.91 16.72
CA GLU A 38 11.77 3.54 16.39
C GLU A 38 10.83 3.02 17.49
N LYS A 39 9.67 2.52 17.07
CA LYS A 39 8.74 1.78 17.92
C LYS A 39 8.84 0.30 17.58
N LYS A 40 9.37 -0.50 18.51
CA LYS A 40 9.38 -1.97 18.39
C LYS A 40 8.01 -2.51 18.83
N ASN A 41 7.32 -3.17 17.91
CA ASN A 41 6.03 -3.79 18.14
C ASN A 41 5.98 -5.11 17.34
N GLU A 42 6.66 -6.12 17.85
CA GLU A 42 6.89 -7.39 17.14
C GLU A 42 5.60 -8.16 16.89
N ASP A 43 4.64 -8.11 17.82
CA ASP A 43 3.34 -8.77 17.66
C ASP A 43 2.58 -8.17 16.47
N TYR A 44 2.50 -6.84 16.39
CA TYR A 44 1.86 -6.15 15.28
C TYR A 44 2.61 -6.38 13.95
N ARG A 45 3.95 -6.36 13.96
CA ARG A 45 4.74 -6.68 12.76
C ARG A 45 4.47 -8.10 12.27
N THR A 46 4.38 -9.05 13.18
CA THR A 46 4.08 -10.47 12.88
C THR A 46 2.66 -10.63 12.34
N GLU A 47 1.68 -9.96 12.93
CA GLU A 47 0.30 -9.94 12.46
C GLU A 47 0.19 -9.42 11.02
N ILE A 48 0.78 -8.26 10.73
CA ILE A 48 0.76 -7.66 9.39
C ILE A 48 1.50 -8.55 8.37
N ALA A 49 2.63 -9.15 8.76
CA ALA A 49 3.35 -10.08 7.89
C ALA A 49 2.51 -11.32 7.54
N LYS A 50 1.79 -11.87 8.53
CA LYS A 50 0.86 -12.99 8.33
C LYS A 50 -0.29 -12.60 7.39
N LEU A 51 -0.96 -11.48 7.63
CA LEU A 51 -2.06 -10.99 6.78
C LEU A 51 -1.61 -10.76 5.34
N LYS A 52 -0.42 -10.15 5.16
CA LYS A 52 0.18 -9.97 3.83
C LYS A 52 0.42 -11.31 3.13
N LYS A 53 0.94 -12.31 3.84
CA LYS A 53 1.19 -13.64 3.28
C LYS A 53 -0.13 -14.31 2.87
N GLU A 54 -1.12 -14.32 3.74
CA GLU A 54 -2.45 -14.91 3.45
C GLU A 54 -3.10 -14.26 2.22
N TRP A 55 -2.96 -12.94 2.07
CA TRP A 55 -3.42 -12.23 0.89
C TRP A 55 -2.70 -12.66 -0.39
N MET A 56 -1.37 -12.75 -0.35
CA MET A 56 -0.59 -13.21 -1.52
C MET A 56 -0.91 -14.67 -1.88
N ASP A 57 -1.10 -15.54 -0.88
CA ASP A 57 -1.47 -16.94 -1.07
C ASP A 57 -2.89 -17.07 -1.68
N LEU A 58 -3.82 -16.17 -1.31
CA LEU A 58 -5.13 -16.07 -1.96
C LEU A 58 -4.99 -15.69 -3.44
N LEU A 59 -4.28 -14.59 -3.75
CA LEU A 59 -4.08 -14.13 -5.12
C LEU A 59 -3.44 -15.20 -6.01
N SER A 60 -2.44 -15.92 -5.48
CA SER A 60 -1.78 -17.02 -6.20
C SER A 60 -2.74 -18.17 -6.51
N ARG A 61 -3.63 -18.52 -5.59
CA ARG A 61 -4.66 -19.57 -5.81
C ARG A 61 -5.73 -19.12 -6.81
N GLU A 62 -6.08 -17.83 -6.83
CA GLU A 62 -7.06 -17.32 -7.78
C GLU A 62 -6.53 -17.28 -9.22
N ALA A 63 -5.21 -17.09 -9.40
CA ALA A 63 -4.53 -17.11 -10.70
C ALA A 63 -4.25 -18.54 -11.23
N ASP A 64 -5.27 -19.41 -11.15
CA ASP A 64 -5.25 -20.79 -11.62
C ASP A 64 -5.47 -20.88 -13.15
N PRO A 65 -4.50 -21.39 -13.93
CA PRO A 65 -4.59 -21.50 -15.39
C PRO A 65 -5.61 -22.55 -15.86
N SER A 66 -5.99 -23.50 -15.01
CA SER A 66 -6.81 -24.65 -15.39
C SER A 66 -8.32 -24.34 -15.41
N ARG A 67 -8.71 -23.15 -14.95
CA ARG A 67 -10.12 -22.74 -14.86
C ARG A 67 -10.66 -22.29 -16.21
N ILE A 68 -11.88 -22.73 -16.50
CA ILE A 68 -12.63 -22.39 -17.72
C ILE A 68 -13.97 -21.76 -17.29
N PRO A 69 -14.31 -20.55 -17.77
CA PRO A 69 -13.49 -19.67 -18.59
C PRO A 69 -12.25 -19.14 -17.83
N VAL A 70 -11.26 -18.66 -18.57
CA VAL A 70 -10.06 -18.02 -18.00
C VAL A 70 -10.48 -16.84 -17.13
N ARG A 71 -9.94 -16.76 -15.92
CA ARG A 71 -10.26 -15.69 -14.97
C ARG A 71 -9.32 -14.48 -15.14
N PRO A 72 -9.80 -13.24 -14.92
CA PRO A 72 -8.98 -12.04 -14.99
C PRO A 72 -7.70 -12.10 -14.14
N GLN A 73 -7.75 -12.73 -12.97
CA GLN A 73 -6.59 -12.90 -12.08
C GLN A 73 -5.42 -13.64 -12.77
N TYR A 74 -5.73 -14.66 -13.56
CA TYR A 74 -4.70 -15.38 -14.32
C TYR A 74 -4.11 -14.52 -15.43
N ILE A 75 -4.93 -13.72 -16.11
CA ILE A 75 -4.48 -12.77 -17.15
C ILE A 75 -3.50 -11.75 -16.54
N ILE A 76 -3.86 -11.13 -15.41
CA ILE A 76 -3.01 -10.16 -14.71
C ILE A 76 -1.69 -10.79 -14.25
N LYS A 77 -1.73 -12.03 -13.73
CA LYS A 77 -0.51 -12.76 -13.35
C LYS A 77 0.45 -12.90 -14.55
N VAL A 78 -0.05 -13.39 -15.68
CA VAL A 78 0.77 -13.59 -16.88
C VAL A 78 1.31 -12.25 -17.40
N LEU A 79 0.50 -11.18 -17.38
CA LEU A 79 0.98 -9.86 -17.76
C LEU A 79 2.14 -9.41 -16.86
N ASN A 80 1.98 -9.48 -15.53
CA ASN A 80 3.03 -9.10 -14.58
C ASN A 80 4.33 -9.92 -14.75
N GLU A 81 4.26 -11.17 -15.23
CA GLU A 81 5.42 -12.02 -15.53
C GLU A 81 6.13 -11.66 -16.85
N LYS A 82 5.45 -10.95 -17.76
CA LYS A 82 5.91 -10.72 -19.15
C LYS A 82 6.23 -9.27 -19.47
N ILE A 83 5.61 -8.32 -18.78
CA ILE A 83 5.83 -6.90 -19.01
C ILE A 83 7.16 -6.45 -18.40
N ASP A 84 7.76 -5.42 -19.00
CA ASP A 84 8.93 -4.77 -18.43
C ASP A 84 8.60 -4.16 -17.06
N SER A 85 9.57 -4.17 -16.16
CA SER A 85 9.53 -3.49 -14.87
C SER A 85 9.18 -1.99 -14.94
N ASN A 86 9.35 -1.34 -16.09
CA ASN A 86 9.03 0.08 -16.33
C ASN A 86 7.79 0.31 -17.20
N ALA A 87 6.98 -0.72 -17.46
CA ALA A 87 5.76 -0.60 -18.26
C ALA A 87 4.73 0.35 -17.59
N VAL A 88 4.00 1.13 -18.42
CA VAL A 88 2.99 2.12 -18.02
C VAL A 88 1.60 1.73 -18.52
#